data_AF-A0A9D8XDK2-F1
#
_entry.id   AF-A0A9D8XDK2-F1
#
_cell.length_a   1.000
_cell.length_b   1.000
_cell.length_c   1.000
_cell.angle_alpha   90.00
_cell.angle_beta   90.00
_cell.angle_gamma   90.00
#
_symmetry.space_group_name_H-M   'P 1'
#
loop_
_entity.id
_entity.type
_entity.pdbx_description
1 polymer ?
#
loop_
_entity_poly.entity_id
_entity_poly.type
_entity_poly.pdbx_seq_one_letter_code
_entity_poly.pdbx_strand_id
1 'polypeptide(L)'
;MKLWSKEALVLGGIYGVLETPLFFLGFENTSGILFLLFILGMFMLCFNKIPKFLSNFILNYPKTSYYLTAIGWIPYFMFIVFVLLVGSGYIINYSDTTVEYSMNVMSYPYTTIYLALVSLIIALVRKTNK
;
A
#
# COMPACT_ATOMS: atom_id res chain seq x y z
N MET A 1 13.71 0.44 -20.05
CA MET A 1 13.47 0.10 -18.62
C MET A 1 12.24 -0.77 -18.54
N LYS A 2 12.32 -1.98 -17.96
CA LYS A 2 11.12 -2.76 -17.65
C LYS A 2 10.29 -1.92 -16.67
N LEU A 3 9.00 -1.68 -16.92
CA LEU A 3 8.16 -1.04 -15.91
C LEU A 3 7.91 -2.05 -14.80
N TRP A 4 8.59 -1.89 -13.66
CA TRP A 4 8.41 -2.70 -12.43
C TRP A 4 7.10 -2.39 -11.70
N SER A 5 6.16 -1.77 -12.42
CA SER A 5 4.88 -1.30 -11.89
C SER A 5 4.06 -2.48 -11.35
N LYS A 6 4.13 -3.65 -11.99
CA LYS A 6 3.40 -4.83 -11.51
C LYS A 6 3.98 -5.35 -10.20
N GLU A 7 5.29 -5.50 -10.09
CA GLU A 7 5.98 -5.99 -8.91
C GLU A 7 5.77 -5.05 -7.72
N ALA A 8 5.92 -3.74 -7.94
CA ALA A 8 5.63 -2.73 -6.92
C ALA A 8 4.17 -2.81 -6.47
N LEU A 9 3.21 -2.77 -7.40
CA LEU A 9 1.80 -2.85 -7.02
C LEU A 9 1.45 -4.16 -6.30
N VAL A 10 2.02 -5.30 -6.69
CA VAL A 10 1.82 -6.56 -5.94
C VAL A 10 2.41 -6.47 -4.54
N LEU A 11 3.60 -5.88 -4.37
CA LEU A 11 4.23 -5.68 -3.06
C LEU A 11 3.36 -4.81 -2.15
N GLY A 12 2.84 -3.68 -2.65
CA GLY A 12 1.88 -2.85 -1.92
C GLY A 12 0.59 -3.59 -1.60
N GLY A 13 0.06 -4.37 -2.53
CA GLY A 13 -1.15 -5.16 -2.29
C GLY A 13 -0.96 -6.19 -1.17
N ILE A 14 0.19 -6.87 -1.15
CA ILE A 14 0.55 -7.81 -0.09
C ILE A 14 0.63 -7.09 1.26
N TYR A 15 1.32 -5.96 1.30
CA TYR A 15 1.44 -5.15 2.51
C TYR A 15 0.06 -4.72 3.04
N GLY A 16 -0.77 -4.10 2.21
CA GLY A 16 -2.07 -3.59 2.63
C GLY A 16 -3.02 -4.70 3.13
N VAL A 17 -3.02 -5.86 2.48
CA VAL A 17 -3.86 -7.00 2.89
C VAL A 17 -3.40 -7.60 4.21
N LEU A 18 -2.10 -7.60 4.50
CA LEU A 18 -1.56 -8.14 5.75
C LEU A 18 -1.66 -7.15 6.91
N GLU A 19 -1.40 -5.87 6.64
CA GLU A 19 -1.45 -4.80 7.64
C GLU A 19 -2.87 -4.59 8.18
N THR A 20 -3.87 -4.51 7.30
CA THR A 20 -5.26 -4.20 7.67
C THR A 20 -5.80 -5.07 8.82
N PRO A 21 -5.79 -6.42 8.75
CA PRO A 21 -6.28 -7.25 9.84
C PRO A 21 -5.41 -7.17 11.11
N LEU A 22 -4.09 -7.01 10.97
CA LEU A 22 -3.20 -6.88 12.13
C LEU A 22 -3.45 -5.58 12.90
N PHE A 23 -3.78 -4.50 12.19
CA PHE A 23 -4.21 -3.25 12.79
C PHE A 23 -5.51 -3.44 13.60
N PHE A 24 -6.54 -4.05 13.03
CA PHE A 24 -7.81 -4.29 13.74
C PHE A 24 -7.69 -5.23 14.92
N LEU A 25 -6.75 -6.18 14.88
CA LEU A 25 -6.48 -7.10 15.97
C LEU A 25 -5.58 -6.50 17.07
N GLY A 26 -5.09 -5.26 16.91
CA GLY A 26 -4.25 -4.57 17.89
C GLY A 26 -2.81 -5.09 17.97
N PHE A 27 -2.32 -5.78 16.92
CA PHE A 27 -0.94 -6.28 16.88
C PHE A 27 0.05 -5.23 16.37
N GLU A 28 0.17 -4.11 17.08
CA GLU A 28 0.97 -2.93 16.70
C GLU A 28 2.43 -3.29 16.36
N ASN A 29 3.10 -4.09 17.19
CA ASN A 29 4.50 -4.49 16.96
C ASN A 29 4.69 -5.27 15.65
N THR A 30 3.76 -6.16 15.31
CA THR A 30 3.86 -6.95 14.07
C THR A 30 3.57 -6.10 12.83
N SER A 31 2.66 -5.12 12.95
CA SER A 31 2.39 -4.15 11.89
C SER A 31 3.62 -3.31 11.57
N GLY A 32 4.37 -2.88 12.60
CA GLY A 32 5.64 -2.15 12.42
C GLY A 32 6.71 -2.96 11.69
N ILE A 33 6.83 -4.26 11.99
CA ILE A 33 7.77 -5.16 11.29
C ILE A 33 7.38 -5.29 9.82
N LEU A 34 6.08 -5.45 9.52
CA LEU A 34 5.60 -5.52 8.13
C LEU A 34 5.83 -4.22 7.37
N PHE A 35 5.63 -3.08 8.01
CA PHE A 35 5.92 -1.78 7.40
C PHE A 35 7.41 -1.65 7.06
N LEU A 36 8.31 -2.08 7.95
CA LEU A 36 9.74 -2.08 7.70
C LEU A 36 10.11 -3.01 6.53
N LEU A 37 9.52 -4.21 6.47
CA LEU A 37 9.68 -5.13 5.34
C LEU A 37 9.17 -4.55 4.02
N PHE A 38 8.05 -3.81 4.05
CA PHE A 38 7.51 -3.11 2.90
C PHE A 38 8.46 -2.02 2.40
N ILE A 39 9.01 -1.20 3.30
CA ILE A 39 10.01 -0.17 2.96
C ILE A 39 11.27 -0.81 2.37
N LEU A 40 11.78 -1.90 2.96
CA LEU A 40 12.93 -2.61 2.42
C LEU A 40 12.65 -3.15 1.01
N GLY A 41 11.47 -3.72 0.80
CA GLY A 41 11.03 -4.18 -0.52
C GLY A 41 10.96 -3.05 -1.54
N MET A 42 10.43 -1.88 -1.15
CA MET A 42 10.43 -0.67 -1.97
C MET A 42 11.85 -0.24 -2.34
N PHE A 43 12.75 -0.16 -1.35
CA PHE A 43 14.13 0.24 -1.57
C PHE A 43 14.84 -0.71 -2.52
N MET A 44 14.66 -2.03 -2.37
CA MET A 44 15.22 -3.03 -3.29
C MET A 44 14.73 -2.84 -4.73
N LEU A 45 13.45 -2.51 -4.91
CA LEU A 45 12.88 -2.22 -6.24
C LEU A 45 13.49 -0.95 -6.86
N CYS A 46 13.83 0.07 -6.07
CA CYS A 46 14.55 1.26 -6.55
C CYS A 46 15.94 0.91 -7.11
N PHE A 47 16.63 -0.10 -6.56
CA PHE A 47 17.90 -0.62 -7.10
C PHE A 47 17.71 -1.71 -8.16
N ASN A 48 16.51 -1.81 -8.75
CA ASN A 48 16.21 -2.75 -9.83
C ASN A 48 16.41 -4.23 -9.40
N LYS A 49 16.29 -4.53 -8.10
CA LYS A 49 16.38 -5.89 -7.54
C LYS A 49 14.99 -6.39 -7.13
N ILE A 50 14.42 -7.34 -7.87
CA ILE A 50 13.17 -8.01 -7.43
C ILE A 50 13.52 -8.97 -6.29
N PRO A 51 12.83 -8.90 -5.14
CA PRO A 51 12.90 -9.96 -4.16
C PRO A 51 12.48 -11.30 -4.80
N LYS A 52 13.26 -12.36 -4.60
CA LYS A 52 12.95 -13.68 -5.20
C LYS A 52 11.56 -14.18 -4.82
N PHE A 53 11.12 -13.92 -3.58
CA PHE A 53 9.78 -14.29 -3.11
C PHE A 53 8.68 -13.63 -3.96
N LEU A 54 8.83 -12.36 -4.31
CA LEU A 54 7.84 -11.57 -5.04
C LEU A 54 7.71 -12.07 -6.48
N SER A 55 8.84 -12.30 -7.14
CA SER A 55 8.86 -12.89 -8.49
C SER A 55 8.21 -14.28 -8.51
N ASN A 56 8.58 -15.14 -7.56
CA ASN A 56 8.03 -16.49 -7.47
C ASN A 56 6.53 -16.48 -7.17
N PHE A 57 6.08 -15.56 -6.30
CA PHE A 57 4.65 -15.38 -5.99
C PHE A 57 3.84 -14.96 -7.21
N ILE A 58 4.36 -14.02 -8.02
CA ILE A 58 3.69 -13.55 -9.24
C ILE A 58 3.55 -14.66 -10.29
N LEU A 59 4.56 -15.52 -10.40
CA LEU A 59 4.55 -16.66 -11.33
C LEU A 59 3.60 -17.77 -10.87
N ASN A 60 3.60 -18.09 -9.57
CA ASN A 60 2.80 -19.20 -9.04
C ASN A 60 1.31 -18.83 -8.83
N TYR A 61 1.00 -17.55 -8.57
CA TYR A 61 -0.36 -17.09 -8.24
C TYR A 61 -0.84 -15.92 -9.12
N PRO A 62 -0.96 -16.10 -10.45
CA PRO A 62 -1.25 -15.01 -11.38
C PRO A 62 -2.60 -14.33 -11.13
N LYS A 63 -3.62 -15.09 -10.72
CA LYS A 63 -4.96 -14.55 -10.38
C LYS A 63 -4.90 -13.66 -9.13
N THR A 64 -4.23 -14.12 -8.08
CA THR A 64 -4.09 -13.38 -6.82
C THR A 64 -3.25 -12.13 -7.04
N SER A 65 -2.16 -12.23 -7.78
CA SER A 65 -1.33 -11.07 -8.13
C SER A 65 -2.11 -10.01 -8.91
N TYR A 66 -3.06 -10.38 -9.77
CA TYR A 66 -3.92 -9.41 -10.47
C TYR A 66 -4.75 -8.56 -9.49
N TYR A 67 -5.42 -9.19 -8.53
CA TYR A 67 -6.21 -8.46 -7.53
C TYR A 67 -5.33 -7.65 -6.58
N LEU A 68 -4.18 -8.20 -6.17
CA LEU A 68 -3.21 -7.47 -5.34
C LEU A 68 -2.66 -6.24 -6.08
N THR A 69 -2.42 -6.35 -7.39
CA THR A 69 -2.02 -5.20 -8.22
C THR A 69 -3.09 -4.11 -8.20
N ALA A 70 -4.38 -4.48 -8.19
CA ALA A 70 -5.48 -3.53 -8.24
C ALA A 70 -5.63 -2.68 -6.97
N ILE A 71 -5.37 -3.26 -5.79
CA ILE A 71 -5.39 -2.53 -4.50
C ILE A 71 -4.04 -1.96 -4.13
N GLY A 72 -2.99 -2.42 -4.79
CA GLY A 72 -1.62 -2.19 -4.39
C GLY A 72 -1.15 -0.74 -4.43
N TRP A 73 -1.84 0.13 -5.16
CA TRP A 73 -1.53 1.56 -5.23
C TRP A 73 -1.87 2.31 -3.93
N ILE A 74 -2.81 1.80 -3.14
CA ILE A 74 -3.33 2.46 -1.93
C ILE A 74 -2.21 2.77 -0.92
N PRO A 75 -1.37 1.81 -0.48
CA PRO A 75 -0.30 2.10 0.47
C PRO A 75 0.73 3.09 -0.07
N TYR A 76 1.00 3.10 -1.38
CA TYR A 76 1.89 4.10 -1.98
C TYR A 76 1.26 5.50 -1.94
N PHE A 77 -0.02 5.61 -2.27
CA PHE A 77 -0.75 6.87 -2.19
C PHE A 77 -0.75 7.41 -0.76
N MET A 78 -1.06 6.56 0.22
CA MET A 78 -1.03 6.93 1.64
C MET A 78 0.36 7.41 2.06
N PHE A 79 1.41 6.68 1.67
CA PHE A 79 2.80 7.06 1.99
C PHE A 79 3.20 8.41 1.37
N ILE A 80 2.88 8.65 0.09
CA ILE A 80 3.20 9.90 -0.60
C ILE A 80 2.50 11.08 0.08
N VAL A 81 1.20 10.95 0.37
CA VAL A 81 0.44 12.01 1.01
C VAL A 81 0.91 12.24 2.44
N PHE A 82 1.27 11.18 3.18
CA PHE A 82 1.90 11.31 4.50
C PHE A 82 3.18 12.14 4.45
N VAL A 83 4.09 11.83 3.52
CA VAL A 83 5.35 12.58 3.34
C VAL A 83 5.07 14.04 2.97
N LEU A 84 4.08 14.31 2.10
CA LEU A 84 3.71 15.67 1.70
C LEU A 84 3.09 16.46 2.87
N LEU A 85 2.22 15.85 3.66
CA LEU A 85 1.60 16.50 4.84
C LEU A 85 2.64 16.82 5.90
N VAL A 86 3.46 15.83 6.30
CA VAL A 86 4.52 16.03 7.28
C VAL A 86 5.54 17.04 6.76
N GLY A 87 5.97 16.91 5.50
CA GLY A 87 6.92 17.83 4.88
C GLY A 87 6.41 19.27 4.78
N SER A 88 5.15 19.47 4.41
CA SER A 88 4.55 20.81 4.35
C SER A 88 4.30 21.40 5.74
N GLY A 89 4.11 20.57 6.78
CA GLY A 89 3.98 21.03 8.17
C GLY A 89 5.22 21.75 8.68
N TYR A 90 6.42 21.34 8.26
CA TYR A 90 7.66 22.05 8.58
C TYR A 90 7.78 23.43 7.92
N ILE A 91 6.99 23.71 6.87
CA ILE A 91 7.07 24.95 6.10
C ILE A 91 5.94 25.92 6.51
N ILE A 92 4.73 25.40 6.69
CA ILE A 92 3.50 26.20 6.80
C ILE A 92 3.05 26.40 8.26
N ASN A 93 3.64 25.69 9.24
CA ASN A 93 3.22 25.70 10.65
C ASN A 93 1.69 25.51 10.78
N TYR A 94 1.22 24.33 10.36
CA TYR A 94 -0.18 23.95 10.54
C TYR A 94 -0.59 23.96 12.01
N SER A 95 -1.86 24.26 12.30
CA SER A 95 -2.40 24.07 13.64
C SER A 95 -2.49 22.58 13.97
N ASP A 96 -2.25 22.22 15.23
CA ASP A 96 -2.26 20.82 15.69
C ASP A 96 -3.54 20.08 15.29
N THR A 97 -4.68 20.78 15.32
CA THR A 97 -6.00 20.26 14.91
C THR A 97 -6.08 19.84 13.43
N THR A 98 -5.42 20.57 12.54
CA THR A 98 -5.41 20.25 11.09
C THR A 98 -4.49 19.08 10.79
N VAL A 99 -3.36 18.98 11.50
CA VAL A 99 -2.46 17.82 11.42
C VAL A 99 -3.18 16.58 11.95
N GLU A 100 -3.80 16.66 13.12
CA GLU A 100 -4.54 15.55 13.72
C GLU A 100 -5.69 15.07 12.81
N TYR A 101 -6.49 15.98 12.27
CA TYR A 101 -7.59 15.61 11.37
C TYR A 101 -7.09 14.96 10.07
N SER A 102 -6.05 15.53 9.44
CA SER A 102 -5.47 14.99 8.21
C SER A 102 -4.82 13.61 8.44
N MET A 103 -4.11 13.44 9.56
CA MET A 103 -3.54 12.16 9.94
C MET A 103 -4.63 11.14 10.22
N ASN A 104 -5.69 11.51 10.95
CA ASN A 104 -6.81 10.62 11.25
C ASN A 104 -7.57 10.15 10.00
N VAL A 105 -7.78 11.01 8.99
CA VAL A 105 -8.43 10.61 7.73
C VAL A 105 -7.55 9.61 6.96
N MET A 106 -6.23 9.78 7.01
CA MET A 106 -5.26 8.98 6.27
C MET A 106 -4.89 7.67 7.01
N SER A 107 -4.90 7.67 8.33
CA SER A 107 -4.62 6.51 9.19
C SER A 107 -5.87 5.72 9.54
N TYR A 108 -7.07 6.21 9.20
CA TYR A 108 -8.30 5.48 9.46
C TYR A 108 -8.34 4.19 8.63
N PRO A 109 -8.39 3.00 9.26
CA PRO A 109 -8.39 1.74 8.52
C PRO A 109 -9.65 1.56 7.64
N TYR A 110 -10.68 2.37 7.88
CA TYR A 110 -11.89 2.37 7.06
C TYR A 110 -11.69 3.04 5.70
N THR A 111 -10.81 4.05 5.58
CA THR A 111 -10.54 4.69 4.28
C THR A 111 -9.75 3.76 3.35
N THR A 112 -8.78 3.03 3.90
CA THR A 112 -8.05 1.97 3.19
C THR A 112 -8.98 0.83 2.75
N ILE A 113 -9.88 0.36 3.61
CA ILE A 113 -10.88 -0.66 3.24
C ILE A 113 -11.78 -0.16 2.11
N TYR A 114 -12.30 1.07 2.20
CA TYR A 114 -13.21 1.62 1.19
C TYR A 114 -12.52 1.71 -0.18
N LEU A 115 -11.29 2.25 -0.23
CA LEU A 115 -10.50 2.33 -1.45
C LEU A 115 -10.15 0.94 -2.01
N ALA A 116 -9.89 -0.03 -1.14
CA ALA A 116 -9.63 -1.41 -1.54
C ALA A 116 -10.86 -2.06 -2.15
N LEU A 117 -12.05 -1.89 -1.55
CA LEU A 117 -13.32 -2.39 -2.09
C LEU A 117 -13.63 -1.80 -3.46
N VAL A 118 -13.53 -0.47 -3.61
CA VAL A 118 -13.72 0.20 -4.91
C VAL A 118 -12.75 -0.35 -5.96
N SER A 119 -11.48 -0.48 -5.61
CA SER A 119 -10.45 -1.00 -6.51
C SER A 119 -10.70 -2.45 -6.92
N LEU A 120 -11.19 -3.29 -6.00
CA LEU A 120 -11.56 -4.68 -6.28
C LEU A 120 -12.81 -4.78 -7.16
N ILE A 121 -13.83 -3.95 -6.92
CA ILE A 121 -15.03 -3.90 -7.76
C ILE A 121 -14.65 -3.54 -9.20
N ILE A 122 -13.82 -2.52 -9.39
CA ILE A 122 -13.32 -2.13 -10.72
C ILE A 122 -12.55 -3.28 -11.38
N ALA A 123 -11.68 -3.96 -10.63
CA ALA A 123 -10.92 -5.10 -11.14
C ALA A 123 -11.83 -6.28 -11.52
N LEU A 124 -12.89 -6.55 -10.76
CA LEU A 124 -13.87 -7.58 -11.05
C LEU A 124 -14.65 -7.26 -12.33
N VAL A 125 -15.20 -6.05 -12.44
CA VAL A 125 -15.94 -5.59 -13.63
C VAL A 125 -15.06 -5.66 -14.89
N ARG A 126 -13.81 -5.25 -14.79
CA ARG A 126 -12.87 -5.28 -15.92
C ARG A 126 -12.48 -6.70 -16.34
N LYS A 127 -12.56 -7.67 -15.43
CA LYS A 127 -12.30 -9.08 -15.71
C LYS A 127 -13.51 -9.78 -16.33
N THR A 128 -14.73 -9.41 -15.93
CA THR A 128 -15.96 -9.96 -16.54
C THR A 128 -16.22 -9.42 -17.95
N ASN A 129 -15.71 -8.23 -18.26
CA ASN A 129 -15.84 -7.60 -19.59
C ASN A 129 -14.72 -8.00 -20.58
N LYS A 130 -13.87 -8.98 -20.22
CA LYS A 130 -12.80 -9.53 -21.06
C LYS A 130 -13.09 -10.98 -21.38
#